data_AF-A0A8E1ZWU3-F1
#
_entry.id   AF-A0A8E1ZWU3-F1
#
_cell.length_a   1.000
_cell.length_b   1.000
_cell.length_c   1.000
_cell.angle_alpha   90.00
_cell.angle_beta   90.00
_cell.angle_gamma   90.00
#
_symmetry.space_group_name_H-M   'P 1'
#
loop_
_entity.id
_entity.type
_entity.pdbx_description
1 polymer ?
#
loop_
_entity_poly.entity_id
_entity_poly.type
_entity_poly.pdbx_seq_one_letter_code
_entity_poly.pdbx_strand_id
1 'polypeptide(L)'
;MSYSVLYYPDRNEKLLSLLSERNSFDSVLFIFDGCRRYKFEKEDLGIRSPADLLIRNRGVLSLLNPEWSYYLYMLPERSTYSIDSLCGKVKRCWGFYPKEGECHVFVRKNKHSLTLLYSLSGEYISIHRQLRQGVLRLKKEEIAGGYRTSDWQEINRLLSEKREVKRRWLKRV
;
A
#
# COMPACT_ATOMS: atom_id res chain seq x y z
N MET A 1 8.29 35.22 18.62
CA MET A 1 8.02 34.12 17.66
C MET A 1 7.01 34.64 16.65
N SER A 2 7.39 34.69 15.37
CA SER A 2 6.48 35.06 14.28
C SER A 2 5.67 33.81 13.91
N TYR A 3 4.35 33.85 14.03
CA TYR A 3 3.48 32.77 13.58
C TYR A 3 3.14 33.03 12.11
N SER A 4 3.80 32.33 11.19
CA SER A 4 3.41 32.33 9.79
C SER A 4 2.26 31.36 9.59
N VAL A 5 1.06 31.87 9.32
CA VAL A 5 -0.05 31.05 8.84
C VAL A 5 0.28 30.61 7.42
N LEU A 6 0.62 29.33 7.25
CA LEU A 6 0.93 28.77 5.94
C LEU A 6 -0.38 28.59 5.15
N TYR A 7 -0.51 29.38 4.09
CA TYR A 7 -1.57 29.24 3.11
C TYR A 7 -1.13 28.22 2.06
N TYR A 8 -1.96 27.19 1.85
CA TYR A 8 -1.73 26.18 0.83
C TYR A 8 -2.86 26.27 -0.20
N PRO A 9 -2.53 26.40 -1.49
CA PRO A 9 -3.53 26.57 -2.54
C PRO A 9 -4.35 25.28 -2.77
N ASP A 10 -3.80 24.10 -2.45
CA ASP A 10 -4.53 22.84 -2.49
C ASP A 10 -4.20 21.87 -1.35
N ARG A 11 -5.09 20.89 -1.16
CA ARG A 11 -5.02 19.91 -0.06
C ARG A 11 -3.83 18.96 -0.18
N ASN A 12 -3.37 18.64 -1.39
CA ASN A 12 -2.25 17.74 -1.60
C ASN A 12 -0.93 18.45 -1.32
N GLU A 13 -0.78 19.71 -1.70
CA GLU A 13 0.39 20.52 -1.33
C GLU A 13 0.49 20.74 0.17
N LYS A 14 -0.65 21.02 0.83
CA LYS A 14 -0.71 21.06 2.30
C LYS A 14 -0.25 19.75 2.93
N LEU A 15 -0.70 18.63 2.36
CA LEU A 15 -0.35 17.30 2.82
C LEU A 15 1.13 16.99 2.60
N LEU A 16 1.66 17.28 1.41
CA LEU A 16 3.07 17.09 1.07
C LEU A 16 3.99 17.99 1.91
N SER A 17 3.56 19.22 2.21
CA SER A 17 4.28 20.09 3.15
C SER A 17 4.31 19.47 4.53
N LEU A 18 3.16 19.08 5.09
CA LEU A 18 3.07 18.41 6.40
C LEU A 18 3.96 17.15 6.46
N LEU A 19 4.02 16.38 5.38
CA LEU A 19 4.85 15.18 5.26
C LEU A 19 6.34 15.45 5.14
N SER A 20 6.70 16.55 4.49
CA SER A 20 8.07 16.92 4.20
C SER A 20 8.66 17.81 5.29
N GLU A 21 7.82 18.28 6.21
CA GLU A 21 8.23 19.02 7.39
C GLU A 21 9.12 18.14 8.26
N ARG A 22 10.34 18.65 8.54
CA ARG A 22 11.28 18.05 9.50
C ARG A 22 10.90 18.34 10.95
N ASN A 23 9.74 18.96 11.17
CA ASN A 23 9.27 19.34 12.49
C ASN A 23 8.94 18.07 13.30
N SER A 24 9.54 17.95 14.48
CA SER A 24 9.13 16.95 15.47
C SER A 24 7.88 17.44 16.18
N PHE A 25 6.79 16.68 16.13
CA PHE A 25 5.69 16.83 17.07
C PHE A 25 5.89 15.83 18.22
N ASP A 26 5.20 16.06 19.33
CA ASP A 26 5.16 15.20 20.52
C ASP A 26 3.83 14.47 20.65
N SER A 27 2.75 14.99 20.04
CA SER A 27 1.40 14.50 20.29
C SER A 27 0.45 14.72 19.11
N VAL A 28 -0.65 13.95 19.08
CA VAL A 28 -1.72 14.04 18.07
C VAL A 28 -3.04 14.39 18.75
N LEU A 29 -3.75 15.38 18.19
CA LEU A 29 -5.04 15.84 18.68
C LEU A 29 -6.17 15.40 17.74
N PHE A 30 -7.12 14.64 18.28
CA PHE A 30 -8.37 14.31 17.60
C PHE A 30 -9.44 15.33 18.00
N ILE A 31 -10.04 16.00 17.03
CA ILE A 31 -11.10 17.00 17.24
C ILE A 31 -12.37 16.46 16.59
N PHE A 32 -13.40 16.25 17.41
CA PHE A 32 -14.72 15.82 16.97
C PHE A 32 -15.66 17.02 16.87
N ASP A 33 -16.63 16.90 15.96
CA ASP A 33 -17.72 17.84 15.72
C ASP A 33 -18.48 18.24 16.99
N GLY A 34 -18.65 17.30 17.94
CA GLY A 34 -19.23 17.57 19.26
C GLY A 34 -18.34 18.32 20.26
N CYS A 35 -17.36 19.11 19.79
CA CYS A 35 -16.38 19.86 20.60
C CYS A 35 -15.47 19.02 21.51
N ARG A 36 -15.53 17.68 21.43
CA ARG A 36 -14.65 16.79 22.18
C ARG A 36 -13.27 16.77 21.53
N ARG A 37 -12.26 16.89 22.37
CA ARG A 37 -10.86 16.88 21.96
C ARG A 37 -10.11 15.84 22.78
N TYR A 38 -9.41 14.94 22.10
CA TYR A 38 -8.59 13.91 22.73
C TYR A 38 -7.15 14.07 22.27
N LYS A 39 -6.26 14.33 23.22
CA LYS A 39 -4.82 14.43 22.99
C LYS A 39 -4.20 13.09 23.37
N PHE A 40 -3.37 12.56 22.48
CA PHE A 40 -2.52 11.40 22.77
C PHE A 40 -1.08 11.80 22.47
N GLU A 41 -0.15 11.37 23.33
CA GLU A 41 1.27 11.47 23.01
C GLU A 41 1.57 10.56 21.81
N LYS A 42 2.53 10.95 20.97
CA LYS A 42 2.82 10.22 19.73
C LYS A 42 3.35 8.82 20.04
N GLU A 43 4.05 8.66 21.17
CA GLU A 43 4.58 7.39 21.66
C GLU A 43 3.45 6.40 21.93
N ASP A 44 2.37 6.85 22.58
CA ASP A 44 1.19 6.04 22.88
C ASP A 44 0.50 5.53 21.59
N LEU A 45 0.60 6.31 20.52
CA LEU A 45 0.07 5.94 19.21
C LEU A 45 1.07 5.22 18.30
N GLY A 46 2.32 5.07 18.75
CA GLY A 46 3.42 4.48 17.98
C GLY A 46 3.86 5.30 16.76
N ILE A 47 3.63 6.61 16.78
CA ILE A 47 3.86 7.53 15.67
C ILE A 47 5.23 8.19 15.83
N ARG A 48 6.08 8.12 14.80
CA ARG A 48 7.46 8.62 14.84
C ARG A 48 7.70 9.81 13.93
N SER A 49 6.91 9.94 12.87
CA SER A 49 6.99 11.04 11.89
C SER A 49 5.61 11.45 11.36
N PRO A 50 5.46 12.65 10.77
CA PRO A 50 4.18 13.07 10.19
C PRO A 50 3.71 12.16 9.05
N ALA A 51 4.65 11.47 8.38
CA ALA A 51 4.34 10.49 7.35
C ALA A 51 3.54 9.30 7.87
N ASP A 52 3.73 8.92 9.13
CA ASP A 52 3.01 7.81 9.75
C ASP A 52 1.51 8.12 9.92
N LEU A 53 1.13 9.40 9.95
CA LEU A 53 -0.28 9.83 9.97
C LEU A 53 -0.99 9.55 8.65
N LEU A 54 -0.28 9.64 7.52
CA LEU A 54 -0.87 9.35 6.20
C LEU A 54 -0.96 7.88 5.89
N ILE A 55 -0.05 7.12 6.49
CA ILE A 55 -0.14 5.68 6.48
C ILE A 55 -1.43 5.25 7.16
N ARG A 56 -2.23 6.06 7.87
CA ARG A 56 -3.55 5.61 8.34
C ARG A 56 -4.77 6.08 7.55
N ASN A 57 -4.66 6.96 6.54
CA ASN A 57 -5.90 7.51 5.94
C ASN A 57 -6.03 7.67 4.42
N ARG A 58 -5.05 7.39 3.56
CA ARG A 58 -5.34 7.15 2.11
C ARG A 58 -4.28 6.28 1.43
N GLY A 59 -4.68 5.09 1.00
CA GLY A 59 -4.03 4.36 -0.08
C GLY A 59 -3.25 3.13 0.35
N VAL A 60 -3.93 1.99 0.40
CA VAL A 60 -3.41 0.62 0.15
C VAL A 60 -2.40 0.06 1.15
N LEU A 61 -1.56 0.87 1.79
CA LEU A 61 -0.58 0.47 2.80
C LEU A 61 -1.10 0.69 4.22
N SER A 62 -2.11 1.54 4.38
CA SER A 62 -2.76 1.83 5.67
C SER A 62 -3.57 0.71 6.30
N LEU A 63 -4.02 -0.19 5.44
CA LEU A 63 -4.97 -1.24 5.77
C LEU A 63 -4.27 -2.59 5.82
N LEU A 64 -2.98 -2.64 5.52
CA LEU A 64 -2.19 -3.85 5.60
C LEU A 64 -1.57 -3.93 6.98
N ASN A 65 -2.01 -4.92 7.75
CA ASN A 65 -1.52 -5.18 9.08
C ASN A 65 -0.33 -6.17 8.99
N PRO A 66 0.84 -5.87 9.59
CA PRO A 66 1.98 -6.77 9.62
C PRO A 66 1.64 -8.18 10.14
N GLU A 67 0.64 -8.30 11.01
CA GLU A 67 0.18 -9.56 11.60
C GLU A 67 -0.70 -10.40 10.66
N TRP A 68 -1.03 -9.88 9.47
CA TRP A 68 -1.81 -10.64 8.51
C TRP A 68 -0.98 -11.70 7.79
N SER A 69 -1.67 -12.72 7.31
CA SER A 69 -1.09 -13.71 6.43
C SER A 69 -1.06 -13.17 5.00
N TYR A 70 0.14 -13.13 4.39
CA TYR A 70 0.31 -12.62 3.04
C TYR A 70 0.51 -13.75 2.03
N TYR A 71 -0.13 -13.60 0.88
CA TYR A 71 -0.05 -14.55 -0.22
C TYR A 71 0.29 -13.81 -1.50
N LEU A 72 1.30 -14.29 -2.23
CA LEU A 72 1.75 -13.70 -3.48
C LEU A 72 1.32 -14.58 -4.66
N TYR A 73 0.87 -13.95 -5.74
CA TYR A 73 0.43 -14.62 -6.97
C TYR A 73 1.01 -13.91 -8.19
N MET A 74 1.36 -14.69 -9.21
CA MET A 74 1.69 -14.18 -10.54
C MET A 74 0.47 -14.27 -11.47
N LEU A 75 0.08 -13.12 -12.02
CA LEU A 75 -1.00 -12.99 -12.99
C LEU A 75 -0.46 -12.84 -14.42
N PRO A 76 -1.12 -13.46 -15.42
CA PRO A 76 -0.94 -13.11 -16.82
C PRO A 76 -1.08 -11.59 -17.09
N GLU A 77 -0.41 -11.10 -18.13
CA GLU A 77 -0.32 -9.67 -18.44
C GLU A 77 -1.64 -9.00 -18.84
N ARG A 78 -2.46 -9.68 -19.63
CA ARG A 78 -3.58 -9.09 -20.38
C ARG A 78 -4.96 -9.28 -19.76
N SER A 79 -5.03 -9.87 -18.57
CA SER A 79 -6.30 -10.17 -17.91
C SER A 79 -6.70 -9.04 -16.95
N THR A 80 -7.88 -8.47 -17.18
CA THR A 80 -8.64 -7.75 -16.16
C THR A 80 -9.28 -8.78 -15.23
N TYR A 81 -9.24 -8.54 -13.92
CA TYR A 81 -9.79 -9.44 -12.93
C TYR A 81 -10.81 -8.69 -12.07
N SER A 82 -12.03 -9.19 -12.02
CA SER A 82 -13.03 -8.81 -11.02
C SER A 82 -12.68 -9.39 -9.65
N ILE A 83 -13.30 -8.88 -8.58
CA ILE A 83 -13.17 -9.44 -7.23
C ILE A 83 -13.50 -10.93 -7.22
N ASP A 84 -14.62 -11.34 -7.83
CA ASP A 84 -15.01 -12.76 -7.90
C ASP A 84 -13.97 -13.63 -8.59
N SER A 85 -13.35 -13.11 -9.66
CA SER A 85 -12.32 -13.85 -10.39
C SER A 85 -11.04 -14.02 -9.57
N LEU A 86 -10.69 -13.04 -8.74
CA LEU A 86 -9.56 -13.13 -7.81
C LEU A 86 -9.87 -14.07 -6.65
N CYS A 87 -11.04 -13.95 -6.04
CA CYS A 87 -11.54 -14.88 -5.01
C CYS A 87 -11.56 -16.33 -5.52
N GLY A 88 -12.07 -16.56 -6.73
CA GLY A 88 -12.05 -17.86 -7.39
C GLY A 88 -10.65 -18.36 -7.71
N LYS A 89 -9.67 -17.46 -7.92
CA LYS A 89 -8.26 -17.82 -8.05
C LYS A 89 -7.67 -18.26 -6.72
N VAL A 90 -7.94 -17.55 -5.63
CA VAL A 90 -7.52 -17.97 -4.27
C VAL A 90 -8.09 -19.36 -3.95
N LYS A 91 -9.38 -19.57 -4.19
CA LYS A 91 -10.04 -20.87 -3.98
C LYS A 91 -9.40 -22.01 -4.78
N ARG A 92 -9.01 -21.76 -6.03
CA ARG A 92 -8.31 -22.78 -6.85
C ARG A 92 -6.91 -23.08 -6.36
N CYS A 93 -6.20 -22.07 -5.84
CA CYS A 93 -4.82 -22.22 -5.37
C CYS A 93 -4.73 -22.87 -3.98
N TRP A 94 -5.66 -22.55 -3.08
CA TRP A 94 -5.57 -22.89 -1.66
C TRP A 94 -6.77 -23.68 -1.11
N GLY A 95 -7.83 -23.86 -1.90
CA GLY A 95 -9.03 -24.57 -1.50
C GLY A 95 -10.05 -23.73 -0.70
N PHE A 96 -9.73 -22.47 -0.36
CA PHE A 96 -10.60 -21.59 0.42
C PHE A 96 -10.71 -20.18 -0.17
N TYR A 97 -11.75 -19.45 0.23
CA TYR A 97 -11.91 -18.02 -0.08
C TYR A 97 -11.10 -17.15 0.89
N PRO A 98 -10.64 -15.95 0.48
CA PRO A 98 -9.93 -15.04 1.36
C PRO A 98 -10.65 -14.82 2.68
N LYS A 99 -9.91 -14.82 3.78
CA LYS A 99 -10.44 -14.59 5.13
C LYS A 99 -10.00 -13.23 5.66
N GLU A 100 -10.65 -12.79 6.74
CA GLU A 100 -10.15 -11.66 7.51
C GLU A 100 -8.79 -12.01 8.11
N GLY A 101 -7.89 -11.02 8.18
CA GLY A 101 -6.52 -11.26 8.59
C GLY A 101 -5.61 -11.79 7.47
N GLU A 102 -6.09 -11.84 6.22
CA GLU A 102 -5.31 -12.27 5.06
C GLU A 102 -5.23 -11.18 3.99
N CYS A 103 -4.07 -11.09 3.33
CA CYS A 103 -3.90 -10.25 2.14
C CYS A 103 -3.31 -11.05 0.98
N HIS A 104 -4.02 -11.01 -0.14
CA HIS A 104 -3.66 -11.69 -1.39
C HIS A 104 -3.14 -10.65 -2.38
N VAL A 105 -1.84 -10.72 -2.65
CA VAL A 105 -1.06 -9.82 -3.50
C VAL A 105 -0.89 -10.44 -4.88
N PHE A 106 -1.59 -9.92 -5.86
CA PHE A 106 -1.55 -10.39 -7.24
C PHE A 106 -0.67 -9.49 -8.09
N VAL A 107 0.51 -9.96 -8.50
CA VAL A 107 1.45 -9.21 -9.33
C VAL A 107 1.32 -9.63 -10.79
N ARG A 108 1.20 -8.66 -11.71
CA ARG A 108 1.20 -8.98 -13.15
C ARG A 108 2.59 -9.38 -13.63
N LYS A 109 2.65 -10.25 -14.64
CA LYS A 109 3.91 -10.70 -15.27
C LYS A 109 4.77 -9.55 -15.82
N ASN A 110 4.17 -8.45 -16.30
CA ASN A 110 4.91 -7.25 -16.72
C ASN A 110 5.51 -6.46 -15.53
N LYS A 111 5.16 -6.81 -14.29
CA LYS A 111 5.64 -6.19 -13.04
C LYS A 111 5.36 -4.69 -12.94
N HIS A 112 4.48 -4.15 -13.78
CA HIS A 112 4.08 -2.75 -13.74
C HIS A 112 2.84 -2.52 -12.89
N SER A 113 2.16 -3.58 -12.48
CA SER A 113 1.05 -3.46 -11.55
C SER A 113 0.85 -4.69 -10.68
N LEU A 114 0.13 -4.42 -9.60
CA LEU A 114 -0.37 -5.40 -8.67
C LEU A 114 -1.81 -5.09 -8.30
N THR A 115 -2.50 -6.08 -7.75
CA THR A 115 -3.79 -5.93 -7.10
C THR A 115 -3.72 -6.58 -5.73
N LEU A 116 -4.18 -5.88 -4.70
CA LEU A 116 -4.38 -6.45 -3.37
C LEU A 116 -5.83 -6.88 -3.21
N LEU A 117 -6.05 -8.00 -2.55
CA LEU A 117 -7.37 -8.48 -2.17
C LEU A 117 -7.33 -8.91 -0.71
N TYR A 118 -8.26 -8.43 0.09
CA TYR A 118 -8.43 -8.85 1.49
C TYR A 118 -9.89 -8.77 1.87
N SER A 119 -10.26 -9.43 2.97
CA SER A 119 -11.60 -9.33 3.55
C SER A 119 -11.58 -8.41 4.76
N LEU A 120 -12.61 -7.57 4.89
CA LEU A 120 -12.81 -6.70 6.03
C LEU A 120 -14.31 -6.56 6.30
N SER A 121 -14.72 -6.88 7.53
CA SER A 121 -16.11 -6.78 7.98
C SER A 121 -17.09 -7.56 7.09
N GLY A 122 -16.67 -8.75 6.65
CA GLY A 122 -17.47 -9.62 5.77
C GLY A 122 -17.55 -9.19 4.30
N GLU A 123 -16.88 -8.10 3.90
CA GLU A 123 -16.79 -7.66 2.50
C GLU A 123 -15.41 -7.97 1.91
N TYR A 124 -15.36 -8.11 0.58
CA TYR A 124 -14.09 -8.24 -0.15
C TYR A 124 -13.66 -6.90 -0.73
N ILE A 125 -12.44 -6.50 -0.40
CA ILE A 125 -11.86 -5.26 -0.88
C ILE A 125 -10.73 -5.59 -1.84
N SER A 126 -10.81 -5.05 -3.06
CA SER A 126 -9.75 -5.16 -4.05
C SER A 126 -9.17 -3.79 -4.36
N ILE A 127 -7.85 -3.68 -4.31
CA ILE A 127 -7.14 -2.45 -4.62
C ILE A 127 -6.11 -2.68 -5.71
N HIS A 128 -6.33 -2.04 -6.86
CA HIS A 128 -5.38 -2.06 -7.96
C HIS A 128 -4.33 -0.95 -7.84
N ARG A 129 -3.06 -1.30 -8.07
CA ARG A 129 -1.94 -0.36 -8.09
C ARG A 129 -1.12 -0.52 -9.35
N GLN A 130 -1.11 0.53 -10.17
CA GLN A 130 -0.25 0.67 -11.34
C GLN A 130 0.95 1.55 -11.01
N LEU A 131 2.15 1.08 -11.33
CA LEU A 131 3.38 1.86 -11.24
C LEU A 131 3.47 2.82 -12.42
N ARG A 132 3.58 4.13 -12.14
CA ARG A 132 3.78 5.16 -13.17
C ARG A 132 5.16 5.08 -13.84
N GLN A 133 6.16 4.62 -13.10
CA GLN A 133 7.55 4.46 -13.55
C GLN A 133 8.19 3.27 -12.83
N GLY A 134 9.08 2.56 -13.52
CA GLY A 134 9.77 1.38 -13.00
C GLY A 134 8.91 0.11 -12.97
N VAL A 135 9.49 -0.96 -12.45
CA VAL A 135 8.86 -2.27 -12.25
C VAL A 135 9.02 -2.75 -10.81
N LEU A 136 8.10 -3.57 -10.35
CA LEU A 136 8.18 -4.27 -9.07
C LEU A 136 9.42 -5.17 -9.05
N ARG A 137 10.19 -5.09 -7.97
CA ARG A 137 11.41 -5.87 -7.80
C ARG A 137 11.09 -7.24 -7.22
N LEU A 138 10.76 -8.18 -8.10
CA LEU A 138 10.60 -9.60 -7.76
C LEU A 138 11.94 -10.37 -7.89
N LYS A 139 12.25 -11.22 -6.92
CA LYS A 139 13.30 -12.24 -6.98
C LYS A 139 12.88 -13.38 -7.92
N LYS A 140 13.83 -14.21 -8.35
CA LYS A 140 13.59 -15.25 -9.37
C LYS A 140 12.64 -16.34 -8.86
N GLU A 141 12.73 -16.63 -7.57
CA GLU A 141 11.94 -17.62 -6.85
C GLU A 141 10.46 -17.21 -6.81
N GLU A 142 10.20 -15.90 -6.70
CA GLU A 142 8.85 -15.32 -6.69
C GLU A 142 8.14 -15.44 -8.05
N ILE A 143 8.90 -15.65 -9.13
CA ILE A 143 8.38 -15.72 -10.50
C ILE A 143 8.09 -17.18 -10.89
N ALA A 144 8.82 -18.14 -10.35
CA ALA A 144 8.79 -19.55 -10.77
C ALA A 144 7.60 -20.33 -10.19
N GLY A 145 7.19 -20.04 -8.95
CA GLY A 145 6.18 -20.84 -8.22
C GLY A 145 4.71 -20.56 -8.58
N GLY A 146 4.43 -19.50 -9.36
CA GLY A 146 3.06 -19.10 -9.72
C GLY A 146 2.25 -18.49 -8.56
N TYR A 147 2.27 -19.07 -7.36
CA TYR A 147 1.75 -18.50 -6.13
C TYR A 147 2.46 -19.09 -4.88
N ARG A 148 2.47 -18.35 -3.76
CA ARG A 148 3.08 -18.78 -2.49
C ARG A 148 2.61 -17.93 -1.32
N THR A 149 2.96 -18.34 -0.10
CA THR A 149 2.94 -17.45 1.08
C THR A 149 4.13 -16.49 1.06
N SER A 150 3.97 -15.36 1.74
CA SER A 150 4.96 -14.30 1.88
C SER A 150 4.90 -13.74 3.29
N ASP A 151 6.01 -13.16 3.76
CA ASP A 151 6.00 -12.37 4.99
C ASP A 151 5.70 -10.89 4.70
N TRP A 152 5.42 -10.15 5.77
CA TRP A 152 5.15 -8.71 5.70
C TRP A 152 6.34 -7.92 5.17
N GLN A 153 7.57 -8.24 5.60
CA GLN A 153 8.77 -7.50 5.17
C GLN A 153 8.93 -7.56 3.65
N GLU A 154 8.66 -8.71 3.05
CA GLU A 154 8.75 -8.94 1.62
C GLU A 154 7.66 -8.21 0.84
N ILE A 155 6.41 -8.22 1.34
CA ILE A 155 5.32 -7.45 0.74
C ILE A 155 5.60 -5.95 0.87
N ASN A 156 6.02 -5.49 2.05
CA ASN A 156 6.36 -4.09 2.27
C ASN A 156 7.50 -3.64 1.34
N ARG A 157 8.53 -4.47 1.16
CA ARG A 157 9.60 -4.25 0.19
C ARG A 157 9.05 -4.17 -1.23
N LEU A 158 8.19 -5.11 -1.64
CA LEU A 158 7.59 -5.12 -2.97
C LEU A 158 6.73 -3.88 -3.23
N LEU A 159 6.03 -3.40 -2.22
CA LEU A 159 5.18 -2.21 -2.31
C LEU A 159 5.98 -0.90 -2.24
N SER A 160 7.15 -0.90 -1.60
CA SER A 160 7.95 0.30 -1.39
C SER A 160 9.06 0.48 -2.44
N GLU A 161 9.73 -0.61 -2.83
CA GLU A 161 10.84 -0.58 -3.76
C GLU A 161 10.38 -0.63 -5.22
N LYS A 162 10.87 0.31 -6.02
CA LYS A 162 10.73 0.30 -7.47
C LYS A 162 12.09 0.09 -8.10
N ARG A 163 12.18 -0.80 -9.09
CA ARG A 163 13.35 -0.89 -9.95
C ARG A 163 13.18 0.06 -11.12
N GLU A 164 14.09 1.01 -11.25
CA GLU A 164 14.15 1.87 -12.44
C GLU A 164 14.45 1.05 -13.68
N VAL A 165 13.64 1.26 -14.72
CA VAL A 165 13.91 0.73 -16.06
C VAL A 165 14.56 1.87 -16.83
N LYS A 166 15.88 1.82 -17.03
CA LYS A 166 16.57 2.73 -17.95
C LYS A 166 15.90 2.57 -19.32
N ARG A 167 15.23 3.62 -19.81
CA ARG A 167 14.77 3.67 -21.19
C ARG A 167 16.02 3.58 -22.07
N ARG A 168 16.26 2.42 -22.69
CA ARG A 168 17.20 2.34 -23.81
C ARG A 168 16.60 3.20 -24.90
N TRP A 169 17.17 4.38 -25.10
CA TRP A 169 16.94 5.18 -26.29
C TRP A 169 17.23 4.28 -27.49
N LEU A 170 16.18 3.92 -28.24
CA LEU A 170 16.34 3.45 -29.60
C LEU A 170 16.97 4.63 -30.35
N LYS A 171 18.29 4.58 -30.56
CA LYS A 171 18.91 5.33 -31.64
C LYS A 171 18.24 4.82 -32.91
N ARG A 172 17.28 5.56 -33.44
CA ARG A 172 16.91 5.45 -34.85
C ARG A 172 18.15 5.92 -35.61
N VAL A 173 18.83 4.95 -36.23
CA VAL A 173 19.74 5.19 -37.34
C VAL A 173 18.87 5.43 -38.57
#